data_AF-A0A969UX70-F1
#
_entry.id   AF-A0A969UX70-F1
#
_cell.length_a   1.000
_cell.length_b   1.000
_cell.length_c   1.000
_cell.angle_alpha   90.00
_cell.angle_beta   90.00
_cell.angle_gamma   90.00
#
_symmetry.space_group_name_H-M   'P 1'
#
loop_
_entity.id
_entity.type
_entity.pdbx_description
1 polymer ?
#
loop_
_entity_poly.entity_id
_entity_poly.type
_entity_poly.pdbx_seq_one_letter_code
_entity_poly.pdbx_strand_id
1 'polypeptide(L)'
;MDQIGRVAIWNGKIHPCVHQNHLIKARPRNHINVKCVLHFLLSHQGREFIKKVAGSTSGLHTLSLSKIENLKIPLQIEEEQEQIVQEIESRLSICDRLEATIEANLKRSEALRQSILKRAFEGKLVPQDPNDEPAEKLLERIRQEKAKIQEKPPTPRKAKSNKESQLSLEGL
;
A
#
# COMPACT_ATOMS: atom_id res chain seq x y z
N MET A 1 20.30 2.83 7.84
CA MET A 1 20.76 3.88 6.90
C MET A 1 19.63 4.71 6.27
N ASP A 2 18.36 4.37 6.49
CA ASP A 2 17.21 4.94 5.75
C ASP A 2 16.65 6.28 6.30
N GLN A 3 17.27 6.82 7.35
CA GLN A 3 16.84 8.07 8.01
C GLN A 3 17.69 9.28 7.64
N ILE A 4 18.75 9.10 6.85
CA ILE A 4 19.76 10.11 6.58
C ILE A 4 19.39 10.91 5.34
N GLY A 5 19.47 12.24 5.44
CA GLY A 5 19.18 13.13 4.32
C GLY A 5 17.69 13.38 4.08
N ARG A 6 16.83 13.14 5.08
CA ARG A 6 15.44 13.61 5.03
C ARG A 6 15.40 15.13 5.15
N VAL A 7 14.69 15.78 4.25
CA VAL A 7 14.59 17.24 4.18
C VAL A 7 13.11 17.61 4.09
N ALA A 8 12.75 18.72 4.72
CA ALA A 8 11.40 19.27 4.68
C ALA A 8 11.46 20.81 4.68
N ILE A 9 10.44 21.43 4.12
CA ILE A 9 10.24 22.88 4.18
C ILE A 9 9.34 23.18 5.37
N TRP A 10 9.82 24.05 6.26
CA TRP A 10 9.01 24.59 7.35
C TRP A 10 8.18 25.78 6.87
N ASN A 11 6.88 25.75 7.13
CA ASN A 11 5.90 26.75 6.67
C ASN A 11 5.45 27.75 7.74
N GLY A 12 6.07 27.73 8.94
CA GLY A 12 5.77 28.72 9.98
C GLY A 12 4.48 28.50 10.76
N LYS A 13 3.80 27.35 10.63
CA LYS A 13 2.47 27.12 11.24
C LYS A 13 2.41 27.15 12.77
N ILE A 14 3.52 26.92 13.47
CA ILE A 14 3.59 26.88 14.95
C ILE A 14 4.50 27.99 15.47
N HIS A 15 4.06 28.73 16.48
CA HIS A 15 4.83 29.83 17.10
C HIS A 15 4.72 29.82 18.64
N PRO A 16 5.84 29.89 19.39
CA PRO A 16 7.23 29.77 18.95
C PRO A 16 7.59 28.32 18.57
N CYS A 17 8.37 28.13 17.50
CA CYS A 17 8.82 26.80 17.06
C CYS A 17 10.21 26.49 17.61
N VAL A 18 10.28 25.46 18.46
CA VAL A 18 11.53 24.85 18.93
C VAL A 18 11.68 23.46 18.30
N HIS A 19 12.89 23.09 17.90
CA HIS A 19 13.17 21.79 17.29
C HIS A 19 14.25 21.05 18.07
N GLN A 20 14.27 19.72 17.97
CA GLN A 20 15.31 18.90 18.60
C GLN A 20 16.70 19.18 17.99
N ASN A 21 17.76 18.88 18.75
CA ASN A 21 19.15 19.08 18.33
C ASN A 21 19.57 18.25 17.10
N HIS A 22 18.86 17.17 16.79
CA HIS A 22 19.11 16.33 15.61
C HIS A 22 18.52 16.91 14.32
N LEU A 23 17.76 18.00 14.40
CA LEU A 23 17.25 18.74 13.24
C LEU A 23 18.16 19.93 12.96
N ILE A 24 18.66 19.99 11.73
CA ILE A 24 19.47 21.11 11.26
C ILE A 24 18.60 22.02 10.42
N LYS A 25 18.53 23.29 10.85
CA LYS A 25 17.83 24.35 10.12
C LYS A 25 18.80 25.06 9.20
N ALA A 26 18.57 24.95 7.90
CA ALA A 26 19.24 25.75 6.89
C ALA A 26 18.32 26.89 6.42
N ARG A 27 18.89 28.08 6.22
CA ARG A 27 18.22 29.20 5.56
C ARG A 27 19.03 29.58 4.32
N PRO A 28 18.52 29.34 3.11
CA PRO A 28 19.18 29.78 1.89
C PRO A 28 19.33 31.31 1.87
N ARG A 29 20.37 31.80 1.19
CA ARG A 29 20.56 33.24 0.93
C ARG A 29 19.56 33.71 -0.15
N ASN A 30 19.48 35.03 -0.35
CA ASN A 30 18.67 35.64 -1.42
C ASN A 30 19.00 34.99 -2.79
N HIS A 31 18.01 34.92 -3.69
CA HIS A 31 18.08 34.30 -5.03
C HIS A 31 18.16 32.76 -5.09
N ILE A 32 17.88 32.07 -3.98
CA ILE A 32 17.80 30.61 -3.94
C ILE A 32 16.36 30.17 -3.65
N ASN A 33 15.75 29.50 -4.62
CA ASN A 33 14.46 28.86 -4.44
C ASN A 33 14.60 27.62 -3.55
N VAL A 34 13.97 27.67 -2.37
CA VAL A 34 14.01 26.61 -1.36
C VAL A 34 13.45 25.29 -1.91
N LYS A 35 12.43 25.34 -2.77
CA LYS A 35 11.86 24.15 -3.40
C LYS A 35 12.84 23.49 -4.36
N CYS A 36 13.60 24.28 -5.12
CA CYS A 36 14.63 23.75 -6.01
C CYS A 36 15.70 22.96 -5.22
N VAL A 37 16.18 23.54 -4.11
CA VAL A 37 17.10 22.85 -3.19
C VAL A 37 16.48 21.58 -2.61
N LEU A 38 15.22 21.64 -2.17
CA LEU A 38 14.49 20.48 -1.65
C LEU A 38 14.44 19.36 -2.68
N HIS A 39 13.99 19.65 -3.91
CA HIS A 39 13.88 18.66 -4.97
C HIS A 39 15.23 18.08 -5.36
N PHE A 40 16.29 18.90 -5.39
CA PHE A 40 17.65 18.40 -5.61
C PHE A 40 18.06 17.41 -4.51
N LEU A 41 17.89 17.76 -3.23
CA LEU A 41 18.27 16.89 -2.11
C LEU A 41 17.47 15.57 -2.05
N LEU A 42 16.21 15.60 -2.50
CA LEU A 42 15.36 14.41 -2.60
C LEU A 42 15.64 13.56 -3.85
N SER A 43 16.27 14.14 -4.88
CA SER A 43 16.64 13.42 -6.09
C SER A 43 17.61 12.27 -5.81
N HIS A 44 17.71 11.31 -6.74
CA HIS A 44 18.69 10.22 -6.63
C HIS A 44 20.12 10.77 -6.45
N GLN A 45 20.51 11.74 -7.27
CA GLN A 45 21.83 12.36 -7.22
C GLN A 45 22.08 13.08 -5.89
N GLY A 46 21.10 13.84 -5.39
CA GLY A 46 21.22 14.53 -4.11
C GLY A 46 21.31 13.57 -2.93
N ARG A 47 20.52 12.50 -2.92
CA ARG A 47 20.59 11.47 -1.87
C ARG A 47 21.92 10.74 -1.87
N GLU A 48 22.44 10.36 -3.04
CA GLU A 48 23.76 9.73 -3.14
C GLU A 48 24.88 10.68 -2.68
N PHE A 49 24.77 11.97 -3.01
CA PHE A 49 25.70 12.98 -2.54
C PHE A 49 25.66 13.13 -1.01
N ILE A 50 24.46 13.22 -0.41
CA ILE A 50 24.28 13.30 1.03
C ILE A 50 24.79 12.05 1.73
N LYS A 51 24.55 10.85 1.20
CA LYS A 51 25.08 9.60 1.78
C LYS A 51 26.61 9.57 1.78
N LYS A 52 27.24 10.02 0.69
CA LYS A 52 28.71 10.12 0.60
C LYS A 52 29.26 11.07 1.67
N VAL A 53 28.64 12.24 1.85
CA VAL A 53 29.05 13.23 2.86
C VAL A 53 28.75 12.74 4.29
N ALA A 54 27.65 12.03 4.50
CA ALA A 54 27.27 11.48 5.80
C ALA A 54 28.16 10.32 6.26
N GLY A 55 28.84 9.64 5.33
CA GLY A 55 29.83 8.60 5.64
C GLY A 55 30.87 9.08 6.65
N SER A 56 31.20 8.21 7.61
CA SER A 56 32.38 8.37 8.47
C SER A 56 33.15 7.06 8.51
N THR A 57 34.46 7.15 8.75
CA THR A 57 35.36 6.00 8.90
C THR A 57 34.97 5.10 10.08
N SER A 58 34.15 5.61 11.01
CA SER A 58 33.69 4.92 12.22
C SER A 58 32.43 4.07 12.01
N GLY A 59 31.84 4.06 10.81
CA GLY A 59 30.56 3.40 10.53
C GLY A 59 29.32 4.17 11.05
N LEU A 60 29.52 5.28 11.76
CA LEU A 60 28.44 6.16 12.21
C LEU A 60 28.12 7.18 11.12
N HIS A 61 26.93 7.09 10.53
CA HIS A 61 26.52 8.02 9.50
C HIS A 61 25.77 9.20 10.13
N THR A 62 26.49 10.31 10.37
CA THR A 62 25.91 11.56 10.89
C THR A 62 26.27 12.74 10.00
N LEU A 63 25.30 13.67 9.89
CA LEU A 63 25.48 14.96 9.23
C LEU A 63 25.70 16.02 10.30
N SER A 64 26.93 16.50 10.43
CA SER A 64 27.26 17.66 11.25
C SER A 64 26.92 18.97 10.53
N LEU A 65 26.81 20.06 11.27
CA LEU A 65 26.65 21.41 10.70
C LEU A 65 27.75 21.73 9.68
N SER A 66 29.01 21.44 10.01
CA SER A 66 30.15 21.67 9.12
C SER A 66 30.07 20.91 7.80
N LYS A 67 29.50 19.70 7.79
CA LYS A 67 29.31 18.90 6.57
C LYS A 67 28.22 19.51 5.67
N ILE A 68 27.16 20.04 6.27
CA ILE A 68 26.06 20.69 5.54
C ILE A 68 26.49 22.07 5.00
N GLU A 69 27.27 22.83 5.76
CA GLU A 69 27.80 24.14 5.33
C GLU A 69 28.70 24.03 4.10
N ASN A 70 29.47 22.95 3.98
CA ASN A 70 30.36 22.69 2.84
C ASN A 70 29.67 21.96 1.68
N LEU A 71 28.35 21.75 1.75
CA LEU A 71 27.60 21.04 0.72
C LEU A 71 27.51 21.89 -0.56
N LYS A 72 28.18 21.44 -1.62
CA LYS A 72 28.10 22.09 -2.93
C LYS A 72 26.83 21.63 -3.65
N ILE A 73 25.82 22.49 -3.68
CA ILE A 73 24.58 22.26 -4.43
C ILE A 73 24.73 22.93 -5.79
N PRO A 74 24.51 22.21 -6.91
CA PRO A 74 24.46 22.81 -8.23
C PRO A 74 23.19 23.65 -8.32
N LEU A 75 23.35 24.97 -8.23
CA LEU A 75 22.26 25.93 -8.37
C LEU A 75 22.35 26.59 -9.74
N GLN A 76 21.22 26.67 -10.41
CA GLN A 76 21.05 27.39 -11.67
C GLN A 76 20.72 28.86 -11.42
N ILE A 77 20.58 29.63 -12.48
CA ILE A 77 20.05 31.00 -12.39
C ILE A 77 18.62 31.01 -11.83
N GLU A 78 18.22 32.11 -11.19
CA GLU A 78 16.95 32.21 -10.46
C GLU A 78 15.72 31.86 -11.32
N GLU A 79 15.71 32.30 -12.58
CA GLU A 79 14.64 31.99 -13.53
C GLU A 79 14.54 30.48 -13.83
N GLU A 80 15.66 29.83 -14.10
CA GLU A 80 15.70 28.39 -14.35
C GLU A 80 15.31 27.58 -13.11
N GLN A 81 15.66 28.05 -11.91
CA GLN A 81 15.22 27.41 -10.67
C GLN A 81 13.70 27.36 -10.58
N GLU A 82 13.03 28.47 -10.91
CA GLU A 82 11.57 28.56 -10.90
C GLU A 82 10.94 27.65 -11.97
N GLN A 83 11.47 27.67 -13.19
CA GLN A 83 10.99 26.79 -14.27
C GLN A 83 11.12 25.31 -13.92
N ILE A 84 12.25 24.89 -13.34
CA ILE A 84 12.47 23.51 -12.89
C ILE A 84 11.46 23.12 -11.82
N VAL A 85 11.22 23.99 -10.84
CA VAL A 85 10.25 23.72 -9.76
C VAL A 85 8.84 23.58 -10.33
N GLN A 86 8.43 24.46 -11.24
CA GLN A 86 7.11 24.40 -11.87
C GLN A 86 6.90 23.10 -12.64
N GLU A 87 7.89 22.66 -13.41
CA GLU A 87 7.81 21.40 -14.16
C GLU A 87 7.71 20.18 -13.22
N ILE A 88 8.48 20.18 -12.13
CA ILE A 88 8.41 19.11 -11.11
C ILE A 88 7.03 19.09 -10.44
N GLU A 89 6.53 20.24 -9.99
CA GLU A 89 5.22 20.34 -9.34
C GLU A 89 4.08 19.94 -10.27
N SER A 90 4.16 20.32 -11.55
CA SER A 90 3.20 19.91 -12.59
C SER A 90 3.15 18.38 -12.73
N ARG A 91 4.31 17.72 -12.78
CA ARG A 91 4.40 16.25 -12.87
C ARG A 91 3.90 15.55 -11.62
N LEU A 92 4.26 16.05 -10.43
CA LEU A 92 3.75 15.50 -9.17
C LEU A 92 2.23 15.64 -9.06
N SER A 93 1.66 16.77 -9.51
CA SER A 93 0.21 16.97 -9.57
C SER A 93 -0.50 16.00 -10.52
N ILE A 94 0.17 15.54 -11.59
CA ILE A 94 -0.36 14.44 -12.43
C ILE A 94 -0.39 13.14 -11.62
N CYS A 95 0.67 12.81 -10.89
CA CYS A 95 0.72 11.62 -10.03
C CYS A 95 -0.39 11.64 -8.98
N ASP A 96 -0.60 12.77 -8.28
CA ASP A 96 -1.65 12.91 -7.27
C ASP A 96 -3.05 12.64 -7.86
N ARG A 97 -3.31 13.14 -9.08
CA ARG A 97 -4.59 12.90 -9.79
C ARG A 97 -4.75 11.44 -10.20
N LEU A 98 -3.67 10.78 -10.63
CA LEU A 98 -3.69 9.37 -10.98
C LEU A 98 -3.97 8.50 -9.75
N GLU A 99 -3.32 8.79 -8.62
CA GLU A 99 -3.55 8.09 -7.36
C GLU A 99 -5.02 8.21 -6.93
N ALA A 100 -5.57 9.43 -6.93
CA ALA A 100 -6.98 9.66 -6.62
C ALA A 100 -7.93 8.91 -7.57
N THR A 101 -7.60 8.84 -8.86
CA THR A 101 -8.39 8.11 -9.87
C THR A 101 -8.35 6.61 -9.62
N ILE A 102 -7.19 6.05 -9.30
CA ILE A 102 -7.03 4.62 -8.97
C ILE A 102 -7.84 4.28 -7.73
N GLU A 103 -7.75 5.09 -6.66
CA GLU A 103 -8.49 4.86 -5.43
C GLU A 103 -10.01 4.89 -5.66
N ALA A 104 -10.50 5.86 -6.43
CA ALA A 104 -11.92 5.95 -6.78
C ALA A 104 -12.39 4.73 -7.59
N ASN A 105 -11.59 4.26 -8.54
CA ASN A 105 -11.92 3.10 -9.36
C ASN A 105 -11.91 1.79 -8.55
N LEU A 106 -10.99 1.62 -7.60
CA LEU A 106 -10.97 0.47 -6.69
C LEU A 106 -12.27 0.43 -5.86
N LYS A 107 -12.65 1.56 -5.25
CA LYS A 107 -13.92 1.66 -4.51
C LYS A 107 -15.13 1.34 -5.39
N ARG A 108 -15.14 1.84 -6.64
CA ARG A 108 -16.22 1.57 -7.59
C ARG A 108 -16.28 0.08 -7.99
N SER A 109 -15.13 -0.56 -8.19
CA SER A 109 -15.02 -1.98 -8.50
C SER A 109 -15.56 -2.85 -7.36
N GLU A 110 -15.20 -2.54 -6.12
CA GLU A 110 -15.73 -3.23 -4.93
C GLU A 110 -17.25 -3.07 -4.81
N ALA A 111 -17.77 -1.85 -4.96
CA ALA A 111 -19.20 -1.60 -4.93
C ALA A 111 -19.95 -2.33 -6.05
N LEU A 112 -19.39 -2.35 -7.26
CA LEU A 112 -19.96 -3.10 -8.38
C LEU A 112 -19.98 -4.60 -8.10
N ARG A 113 -18.90 -5.16 -7.55
CA ARG A 113 -18.83 -6.57 -7.17
C ARG A 113 -19.90 -6.91 -6.12
N GLN A 114 -20.05 -6.08 -5.09
CA GLN A 114 -21.10 -6.26 -4.09
C GLN A 114 -22.50 -6.19 -4.70
N SER A 115 -22.74 -5.24 -5.62
CA SER A 115 -24.02 -5.10 -6.32
C SER A 115 -24.33 -6.34 -7.19
N ILE A 116 -23.35 -6.85 -7.93
CA ILE A 116 -23.50 -8.07 -8.74
C ILE A 116 -23.80 -9.27 -7.84
N LEU A 117 -23.05 -9.46 -6.75
CA LEU A 117 -23.29 -10.55 -5.81
C LEU A 117 -24.69 -10.46 -5.19
N LYS A 118 -25.11 -9.26 -4.76
CA LYS A 118 -26.46 -9.04 -4.26
C LYS A 118 -27.51 -9.44 -5.28
N ARG A 119 -27.37 -8.98 -6.53
CA ARG A 119 -28.30 -9.35 -7.62
C ARG A 119 -28.27 -10.84 -7.94
N ALA A 120 -27.12 -11.50 -7.83
CA ALA A 120 -26.99 -12.94 -8.03
C ALA A 120 -27.76 -13.72 -6.94
N PHE A 121 -27.59 -13.36 -5.67
CA PHE A 121 -28.32 -13.98 -4.56
C PHE A 121 -29.83 -13.69 -4.58
N GLU A 122 -30.25 -12.53 -5.10
CA GLU A 122 -31.66 -12.21 -5.33
C GLU A 122 -32.23 -12.89 -6.59
N GLY A 123 -31.43 -13.62 -7.37
CA GLY A 123 -31.84 -14.24 -8.64
C GLY A 123 -32.00 -13.25 -9.81
N LYS A 124 -31.85 -11.94 -9.60
CA LYS A 124 -32.10 -10.87 -10.58
C LYS A 124 -30.97 -10.66 -11.60
N LEU A 125 -30.10 -11.65 -11.78
CA LEU A 125 -29.01 -11.59 -12.78
C LEU A 125 -29.49 -12.02 -14.17
N VAL A 126 -30.55 -12.81 -14.24
CA VAL A 126 -31.12 -13.39 -15.47
C VAL A 126 -32.64 -13.13 -15.46
N PRO A 127 -33.29 -12.92 -16.63
CA PRO A 127 -34.75 -12.86 -16.71
C PRO A 127 -35.38 -14.06 -16.00
N GLN A 128 -36.37 -13.80 -15.16
CA GLN A 128 -37.08 -14.83 -14.40
C GLN A 128 -38.22 -15.41 -15.26
N ASP A 129 -38.36 -16.73 -15.29
CA ASP A 129 -39.52 -17.37 -15.93
C ASP A 129 -40.70 -17.29 -14.96
N PRO A 130 -41.86 -16.74 -15.35
CA PRO A 130 -43.06 -16.73 -14.51
C PRO A 130 -43.55 -18.12 -14.10
N ASN A 131 -43.13 -19.17 -14.82
CA ASN A 131 -43.45 -20.56 -14.52
C ASN A 131 -42.46 -21.23 -13.56
N ASP A 132 -41.39 -20.54 -13.14
CA ASP A 132 -40.44 -21.08 -12.17
C ASP A 132 -41.13 -21.39 -10.84
N GLU A 133 -40.80 -22.55 -10.28
CA GLU A 133 -41.36 -22.96 -9.00
C GLU A 133 -40.83 -22.04 -7.87
N PRO A 134 -41.71 -21.55 -6.96
CA PRO A 134 -41.27 -20.76 -5.82
C PRO A 134 -40.28 -21.52 -4.93
N ALA A 135 -39.20 -20.87 -4.52
CA ALA A 135 -38.17 -21.45 -3.66
C ALA A 135 -38.73 -22.02 -2.34
N GLU A 136 -39.87 -21.51 -1.86
CA GLU A 136 -40.57 -22.02 -0.68
C GLU A 136 -40.96 -23.49 -0.80
N LYS A 137 -41.46 -23.93 -1.96
CA LYS A 137 -41.84 -25.33 -2.19
C LYS A 137 -40.64 -26.27 -2.19
N LEU A 138 -39.49 -25.80 -2.67
CA LEU A 138 -38.23 -26.55 -2.60
C LEU A 138 -37.73 -26.65 -1.15
N LEU A 139 -37.81 -25.57 -0.38
CA LEU A 139 -37.41 -25.56 1.04
C LEU A 139 -38.28 -26.50 1.87
N GLU A 140 -39.58 -26.56 1.59
CA GLU A 140 -40.50 -27.47 2.27
C GLU A 140 -40.17 -28.94 1.96
N ARG A 141 -39.87 -29.28 0.70
CA ARG A 141 -39.35 -30.61 0.32
C ARG A 141 -38.05 -30.95 1.04
N ILE A 142 -37.08 -30.03 1.09
CA ILE A 142 -35.80 -30.24 1.80
C ILE A 142 -36.04 -30.46 3.30
N ARG A 143 -36.96 -29.72 3.94
CA ARG A 143 -37.31 -29.90 5.36
C ARG A 143 -37.93 -31.28 5.61
N GLN A 144 -38.86 -31.70 4.76
CA GLN A 144 -39.48 -33.02 4.86
C GLN A 144 -38.47 -34.15 4.62
N GLU A 145 -37.56 -34.01 3.67
CA GLU A 145 -36.48 -34.99 3.45
C GLU A 145 -35.49 -35.03 4.62
N LYS A 146 -35.08 -33.88 5.16
CA LYS A 146 -34.20 -33.82 6.34
C LYS A 146 -34.84 -34.43 7.57
N ALA A 147 -36.14 -34.20 7.80
CA ALA A 147 -36.88 -34.82 8.90
C ALA A 147 -36.92 -36.36 8.73
N LYS A 148 -37.21 -36.85 7.53
CA LYS A 148 -37.18 -38.30 7.21
C LYS A 148 -35.79 -38.93 7.37
N ILE A 149 -34.72 -38.16 7.16
CA ILE A 149 -33.34 -38.62 7.36
C ILE A 149 -32.98 -38.64 8.86
N GLN A 150 -33.46 -37.67 9.65
CA GLN A 150 -33.26 -37.63 11.10
C GLN A 150 -34.08 -38.68 11.86
N GLU A 151 -35.24 -39.09 11.33
CA GLU A 151 -36.04 -40.19 11.87
C GLU A 151 -35.48 -41.58 11.55
N LYS A 152 -34.58 -41.71 10.57
CA LYS A 152 -33.86 -42.97 10.33
C LYS A 152 -32.71 -43.10 11.33
N PRO A 153 -32.61 -44.22 12.08
CA PRO A 153 -31.50 -44.44 12.99
C PRO A 153 -30.17 -44.41 12.22
N PRO A 154 -29.08 -43.89 12.83
CA PRO A 154 -27.78 -43.85 12.15
C PRO A 154 -27.42 -45.26 11.72
N THR A 155 -27.19 -45.44 10.41
CA THR A 155 -26.72 -46.72 9.89
C THR A 155 -25.37 -47.03 10.53
N PRO A 156 -25.17 -48.24 11.08
CA PRO A 156 -23.90 -48.59 11.69
C PRO A 156 -22.81 -48.51 10.62
N ARG A 157 -21.79 -47.67 10.84
CA ARG A 157 -20.59 -47.66 10.00
C ARG A 157 -20.00 -49.06 10.04
N LYS A 158 -20.01 -49.78 8.91
CA LYS A 158 -19.24 -51.02 8.78
C LYS A 158 -17.78 -50.70 9.07
N ALA A 159 -17.25 -51.25 10.16
CA ALA A 159 -15.83 -51.19 10.47
C ALA A 159 -15.06 -51.80 9.30
N LYS A 160 -14.12 -51.06 8.71
CA LYS A 160 -13.15 -51.63 7.78
C LYS A 160 -12.31 -52.63 8.58
N SER A 161 -12.38 -53.91 8.23
CA SER A 161 -11.46 -54.93 8.74
C SER A 161 -10.06 -54.58 8.27
N ASN A 162 -9.19 -54.18 9.19
CA ASN A 162 -7.77 -54.01 8.93
C ASN A 162 -7.17 -55.42 8.80
N LYS A 163 -6.94 -55.91 7.57
CA LYS A 163 -6.02 -57.03 7.36
C LYS A 163 -4.63 -56.45 7.40
N GLU A 164 -3.96 -56.61 8.54
CA GLU A 164 -2.52 -56.40 8.66
C GLU A 164 -1.79 -57.34 7.71
N SER A 165 -1.27 -56.79 6.62
CA SER A 165 -0.22 -57.44 5.83
C SER A 165 1.08 -57.38 6.64
N GLN A 166 1.40 -58.49 7.31
CA GLN A 166 2.79 -58.84 7.61
C GLN A 166 3.54 -58.89 6.28
N LEU A 167 4.36 -57.87 6.00
CA LEU A 167 5.53 -58.05 5.15
C LEU A 167 6.73 -58.17 6.07
N SER A 168 7.17 -59.41 6.17
CA SER A 168 8.42 -59.89 6.72
C SER A 168 9.62 -59.04 6.30
N LEU A 169 10.38 -58.63 7.31
CA LEU A 169 11.80 -58.33 7.23
C LEU A 169 12.55 -59.57 6.71
N GLU A 170 12.88 -59.62 5.42
CA GLU A 170 14.00 -60.41 4.90
C GLU A 170 14.57 -59.73 3.65
N GLY A 171 15.90 -59.54 3.64
CA GLY A 171 16.67 -59.54 2.38
C GLY A 171 17.40 -58.26 2.01
N LEU A 172 18.59 -58.10 2.62
CA LEU A 172 19.86 -57.58 2.07
C LEU A 172 19.87 -56.28 1.24
#